data_AF-A0A6G1Z1L8-F1
#
_entry.id   AF-A0A6G1Z1L8-F1
#
_cell.length_a   1.000
_cell.length_b   1.000
_cell.length_c   1.000
_cell.angle_alpha   90.00
_cell.angle_beta   90.00
_cell.angle_gamma   90.00
#
_symmetry.space_group_name_H-M   'P 1'
#
loop_
_entity.id
_entity.type
_entity.pdbx_description
1 polymer ?
#
loop_
_entity_poly.entity_id
_entity_poly.type
_entity_poly.pdbx_seq_one_letter_code
_entity_poly.pdbx_strand_id
1 'polypeptide(L)'
;MSDELLSGLSIPDDADPEEAAAIAAAVGAHLHDQQVAAAAAAADDEETWNEKRWQYAGRLESVSGCSRRVPSGAPTNAWAASGRVDRF
;
A
#
# COMPACT_ATOMS: atom_id res chain seq x y z
N MET A 1 14.05 15.77 -7.02
CA MET A 1 13.12 14.62 -7.01
C MET A 1 11.67 15.06 -7.19
N SER A 2 11.13 15.99 -6.39
CA SER A 2 9.74 16.47 -6.58
C SER A 2 9.48 17.12 -7.95
N ASP A 3 10.45 17.89 -8.47
CA ASP A 3 10.39 18.55 -9.78
C ASP A 3 10.35 17.54 -10.97
N GLU A 4 11.00 16.39 -10.81
CA GLU A 4 11.07 15.31 -11.80
C GLU A 4 9.78 14.48 -11.83
N LEU A 5 9.10 14.32 -10.68
CA LEU A 5 7.79 13.68 -10.59
C LEU A 5 6.67 14.58 -11.13
N LEU A 6 6.79 15.90 -10.95
CA LEU A 6 5.87 16.87 -11.55
C LEU A 6 6.06 16.96 -13.07
N SER A 7 7.24 16.63 -13.60
CA SER A 7 7.50 16.61 -15.06
C SER A 7 6.68 15.56 -15.81
N GLY A 8 6.12 14.55 -15.13
CA GLY A 8 5.18 13.58 -15.71
C GLY A 8 3.70 13.97 -15.60
N LEU A 9 3.38 15.09 -14.92
CA LEU A 9 2.02 15.56 -14.73
C LEU A 9 1.55 16.33 -15.98
N SER A 10 0.60 15.76 -16.71
CA SER A 10 -0.08 16.47 -17.80
C SER A 10 -1.24 17.29 -17.24
N ILE A 11 -1.19 18.60 -17.42
CA ILE A 11 -2.32 19.51 -17.14
C ILE A 11 -3.21 19.57 -18.39
N PRO A 12 -4.54 19.52 -18.28
CA PRO A 12 -5.44 19.71 -19.42
C PRO A 12 -5.25 21.07 -20.08
N ASP A 13 -5.29 21.12 -21.42
CA ASP A 13 -5.12 22.38 -22.18
C ASP A 13 -6.22 23.42 -21.92
N ASP A 14 -7.38 23.00 -21.43
CA ASP A 14 -8.53 23.85 -21.10
C ASP A 14 -8.48 24.37 -19.65
N ALA A 15 -7.54 23.89 -18.82
CA ALA A 15 -7.48 24.28 -17.42
C ALA A 15 -7.02 25.73 -17.26
N ASP A 16 -7.84 26.52 -16.56
CA ASP A 16 -7.47 27.88 -16.18
C ASP A 16 -6.32 27.87 -15.16
N PRO A 17 -5.56 28.97 -15.01
CA PRO A 17 -4.40 29.03 -14.10
C PRO A 17 -4.71 28.63 -12.65
N GLU A 18 -5.91 28.95 -12.17
CA GLU A 18 -6.36 28.59 -10.83
C GLU A 18 -6.62 27.08 -10.71
N GLU A 19 -7.21 26.47 -11.73
CA GLU A 19 -7.45 25.03 -11.78
C GLU A 19 -6.13 24.26 -11.91
N ALA A 20 -5.21 24.73 -12.76
CA ALA A 20 -3.88 24.16 -12.89
C ALA A 20 -3.11 24.19 -11.55
N ALA A 21 -3.22 25.29 -10.80
CA ALA A 21 -2.65 25.42 -9.47
C ALA A 21 -3.29 24.46 -8.47
N ALA A 22 -4.63 24.31 -8.50
CA ALA A 22 -5.35 23.38 -7.63
C ALA A 22 -4.95 21.91 -7.89
N ILE A 23 -4.81 21.52 -9.17
CA ILE A 23 -4.36 20.19 -9.57
C ILE A 23 -2.94 19.93 -9.06
N ALA A 24 -2.00 20.86 -9.31
CA ALA A 24 -0.63 20.74 -8.85
C ALA A 24 -0.53 20.64 -7.32
N ALA A 25 -1.33 21.44 -6.60
CA ALA A 25 -1.39 21.40 -5.13
C ALA A 25 -1.93 20.06 -4.60
N ALA A 26 -3.01 19.54 -5.18
CA ALA A 26 -3.61 18.27 -4.76
C ALA A 26 -2.66 17.09 -4.99
N VAL A 27 -2.02 17.03 -6.16
CA VAL A 27 -1.04 15.98 -6.47
C VAL A 27 0.20 16.11 -5.59
N GLY A 28 0.71 17.33 -5.40
CA GLY A 28 1.85 17.60 -4.53
C GLY A 28 1.60 17.18 -3.08
N ALA A 29 0.42 17.50 -2.54
CA ALA A 29 0.01 17.07 -1.20
C ALA A 29 -0.05 15.54 -1.08
N HIS A 30 -0.67 14.87 -2.07
CA HIS A 30 -0.75 13.40 -2.06
C HIS A 30 0.62 12.72 -2.10
N LEU A 31 1.54 13.23 -2.93
CA LEU A 31 2.91 12.71 -3.01
C LEU A 31 3.69 12.96 -1.72
N HIS A 32 3.48 14.11 -1.07
CA HIS A 32 4.08 14.39 0.23
C HIS A 32 3.57 13.43 1.29
N ASP A 33 2.26 13.21 1.38
CA ASP A 33 1.65 12.28 2.33
C ASP A 33 2.18 10.85 2.14
N GLN A 34 2.36 10.40 0.89
CA GLN A 34 2.99 9.11 0.59
C GLN A 34 4.43 9.04 1.09
N GLN A 35 5.23 10.10 0.92
CA GLN A 35 6.61 10.15 1.42
C GLN A 35 6.66 10.09 2.95
N VAL A 36 5.77 10.82 3.63
CA VAL A 36 5.64 10.79 5.10
C VAL A 36 5.24 9.39 5.58
N ALA A 37 4.26 8.77 4.93
CA ALA A 37 3.82 7.41 5.26
C ALA A 37 4.94 6.37 5.04
N ALA A 38 5.68 6.47 3.93
CA ALA A 38 6.81 5.59 3.64
C ALA A 38 7.95 5.76 4.67
N ALA A 39 8.26 7.00 5.07
CA ALA A 39 9.24 7.27 6.11
C ALA A 39 8.81 6.72 7.47
N ALA A 40 7.52 6.82 7.81
CA ALA A 40 6.97 6.23 9.02
C ALA A 40 7.03 4.69 8.98
N ALA A 41 6.68 4.06 7.85
CA ALA A 41 6.77 2.62 7.68
C ALA A 41 8.21 2.10 7.75
N ALA A 42 9.19 2.84 7.22
CA ALA A 42 10.60 2.48 7.35
C ALA A 42 11.13 2.58 8.79
N ALA A 43 10.50 3.40 9.65
CA ALA A 43 10.79 3.42 11.08
C ALA A 43 10.11 2.27 11.83
N ASP A 44 9.03 1.72 11.27
CA ASP A 44 8.24 0.61 11.79
C ASP A 44 8.61 -0.69 11.04
N ASP A 45 9.88 -1.07 11.10
CA ASP A 45 10.49 -2.22 10.40
C ASP A 45 10.02 -3.59 10.94
N GLU A 46 8.88 -3.60 11.64
CA GLU A 46 8.24 -4.78 12.16
C GLU A 46 7.42 -5.42 11.05
N GLU A 47 7.78 -6.64 10.62
CA GLU A 47 7.03 -7.31 9.56
C GLU A 47 5.55 -7.40 9.94
N THR A 48 4.67 -6.88 9.07
CA THR A 48 3.21 -6.96 9.25
C THR A 48 2.54 -7.72 8.10
N TRP A 49 1.28 -8.10 8.33
CA TRP A 49 0.45 -8.73 7.32
C TRP A 49 -0.16 -7.75 6.29
N ASN A 50 -0.05 -6.43 6.46
CA ASN A 50 -0.86 -5.47 5.70
C ASN A 50 -0.76 -5.61 4.18
N GLU A 51 0.44 -5.88 3.66
CA GLU A 51 0.68 -6.06 2.22
C GLU A 51 0.55 -7.53 1.77
N LYS A 52 0.81 -8.47 2.69
CA LYS A 52 0.90 -9.91 2.39
C LYS A 52 -0.42 -10.67 2.60
N ARG A 53 -1.40 -10.07 3.30
CA ARG A 53 -2.64 -10.74 3.75
C ARG A 53 -3.47 -11.29 2.59
N TRP A 54 -3.57 -10.51 1.50
CA TRP A 54 -4.36 -10.88 0.33
C TRP A 54 -3.69 -11.97 -0.50
N GLN A 55 -2.38 -11.84 -0.75
CA GLN A 55 -1.62 -12.83 -1.50
C GLN A 55 -1.62 -14.18 -0.77
N TYR A 56 -1.49 -14.18 0.55
CA TYR A 56 -1.54 -15.40 1.35
C TYR A 56 -2.94 -16.02 1.40
N ALA A 57 -4.01 -15.23 1.51
CA ALA A 57 -5.39 -15.74 1.48
C ALA A 57 -5.68 -16.48 0.17
N GLY A 58 -5.25 -15.96 -0.98
CA GLY A 58 -5.39 -16.65 -2.27
C GLY A 58 -4.59 -17.96 -2.35
N ARG A 59 -3.39 -18.00 -1.75
CA ARG A 59 -2.61 -19.24 -1.63
C ARG A 59 -3.27 -20.25 -0.70
N LEU A 60 -3.91 -19.78 0.37
CA LEU A 60 -4.62 -20.64 1.31
C LEU A 60 -5.83 -21.29 0.62
N GLU A 61 -6.58 -20.51 -0.16
CA GLU A 61 -7.70 -20.97 -0.95
C GLU A 61 -7.28 -22.02 -1.99
N SER A 62 -6.16 -21.80 -2.71
CA SER A 62 -5.70 -22.76 -3.72
C SER A 62 -5.26 -24.11 -3.14
N VAL A 63 -4.77 -24.13 -1.89
CA VAL A 63 -4.32 -25.36 -1.21
C VAL A 63 -5.44 -26.04 -0.41
N SER A 64 -6.27 -25.26 0.29
CA SER A 64 -7.27 -25.78 1.23
C SER A 64 -8.70 -25.79 0.70
N GLY A 65 -8.96 -25.09 -0.42
CA GLY A 65 -10.31 -24.88 -0.96
C GLY A 65 -11.14 -23.86 -0.16
N CYS A 66 -10.57 -23.26 0.89
CA CYS A 66 -11.24 -22.28 1.74
C CYS A 66 -10.41 -21.00 1.82
N SER A 67 -11.01 -19.86 1.48
CA SER A 67 -10.40 -18.55 1.71
C SER A 67 -10.58 -18.15 3.17
N ARG A 68 -9.46 -17.89 3.89
CA ARG A 68 -9.45 -17.31 5.24
C ARG A 68 -8.49 -16.12 5.30
N ARG A 69 -8.79 -15.18 6.20
CA ARG A 69 -7.97 -13.99 6.45
C ARG A 69 -6.97 -14.27 7.56
N VAL A 70 -5.71 -13.91 7.36
CA VAL A 70 -4.71 -14.02 8.43
C VAL A 70 -4.94 -12.90 9.48
N PRO A 71 -5.08 -13.24 10.77
CA PRO A 71 -5.18 -12.25 11.86
C PRO A 71 -3.92 -11.37 11.92
N SER A 72 -4.07 -10.12 12.37
CA SER A 72 -2.94 -9.19 12.51
C SER A 72 -1.84 -9.70 13.45
N GLY A 73 -2.19 -10.46 14.49
CA GLY A 73 -1.25 -11.06 15.44
C GLY A 73 -0.68 -12.43 15.03
N ALA A 74 -0.93 -12.91 13.82
CA ALA A 74 -0.33 -14.15 13.34
C ALA A 74 1.14 -13.90 12.95
N PRO A 75 2.04 -14.90 13.10
CA PRO A 75 3.42 -14.79 12.63
C PRO A 75 3.47 -14.37 11.15
N THR A 76 4.29 -13.40 10.76
CA THR A 76 4.37 -12.91 9.37
C THR A 76 5.15 -13.82 8.42
N ASN A 77 5.94 -14.74 8.97
CA ASN A 77 6.50 -15.84 8.20
C ASN A 77 5.37 -16.79 7.75
N ALA A 78 5.19 -16.92 6.44
CA ALA A 78 4.16 -17.75 5.83
C ALA A 78 4.21 -19.22 6.29
N TRP A 79 5.39 -19.78 6.59
CA TRP A 79 5.49 -21.16 7.06
C TRP A 79 4.93 -21.31 8.49
N ALA A 80 5.29 -20.38 9.38
CA ALA A 80 4.77 -20.35 10.74
C ALA A 80 3.26 -20.05 10.79
N ALA A 81 2.76 -19.19 9.90
CA ALA A 81 1.34 -18.93 9.73
C ALA A 81 0.57 -20.16 9.23
N SER A 82 1.16 -20.92 8.30
CA SER A 82 0.54 -22.13 7.74
C SER A 82 0.34 -23.23 8.80
N GLY A 83 1.18 -23.25 9.83
CA GLY A 83 0.99 -24.12 11.00
C GLY A 83 -0.13 -23.71 11.95
N ARG A 84 -0.82 -22.58 11.72
CA ARG A 84 -1.89 -22.05 12.58
C ARG A 84 -3.20 -21.76 11.83
N VAL A 85 -3.36 -22.33 10.64
CA VAL A 85 -4.51 -22.06 9.75
C VAL A 85 -5.84 -22.50 10.33
N ASP A 86 -5.83 -23.41 11.31
CA ASP A 86 -6.98 -23.80 12.12
C ASP A 86 -7.52 -22.64 12.98
N ARG A 87 -6.71 -21.63 13.25
CA ARG A 87 -7.05 -20.45 14.08
C ARG A 87 -7.38 -19.20 13.26
N PHE A 88 -7.41 -19.31 11.93
CA PHE A 88 -7.76 -18.23 11.00
C PHE A 88 -9.25 -18.19 10.69
#